data_AF-A0A7S1J6L6-F1
#
_entry.id   AF-A0A7S1J6L6-F1
#
_cell.length_a   1.000
_cell.length_b   1.000
_cell.length_c   1.000
_cell.angle_alpha   90.00
_cell.angle_beta   90.00
_cell.angle_gamma   90.00
#
_symmetry.space_group_name_H-M   'P 1'
#
loop_
_entity.id
_entity.type
_entity.pdbx_description
1 polymer ?
#
loop_
_entity_poly.entity_id
_entity_poly.type
_entity_poly.pdbx_seq_one_letter_code
_entity_poly.pdbx_strand_id
1 'polypeptide(L)'
;GMSAVGYCKRPPVLLVLVVLAATLAAVLLTRRPQPASPMGHAVLIDTDVGPDDAFAITLLLLHPSVVQVRLLTTVHGLSPPVTGARRLAQLLRTVGHSPVPIQTGADKPQSGGLSLADYEWGRKY
;
A
#
# COMPACT_ATOMS: atom_id res chain seq x y z
N GLY A 1 37.01 31.59 -62.08
CA GLY A 1 35.72 31.05 -61.60
C GLY A 1 35.71 31.13 -60.10
N MET A 2 34.66 31.72 -59.52
CA MET A 2 34.54 32.06 -58.09
C MET A 2 34.74 30.86 -57.15
N SER A 3 35.58 31.05 -56.12
CA SER A 3 35.69 30.15 -54.98
C SER A 3 34.47 30.26 -54.07
N ALA A 4 33.83 29.12 -53.79
CA ALA A 4 32.76 29.00 -52.81
C ALA A 4 33.34 29.07 -51.39
N VAL A 5 33.05 30.17 -50.68
CA VAL A 5 33.31 30.29 -49.23
C VAL A 5 32.12 29.67 -48.50
N GLY A 6 32.32 28.46 -47.99
CA GLY A 6 31.33 27.75 -47.17
C GLY A 6 31.14 28.43 -45.81
N TYR A 7 30.01 29.12 -45.64
CA TYR A 7 29.56 29.60 -44.33
C TYR A 7 29.06 28.40 -43.49
N CYS A 8 29.92 27.89 -42.61
CA CYS A 8 29.52 26.92 -41.59
C CYS A 8 28.73 27.66 -40.49
N LYS A 9 27.39 27.70 -40.60
CA LYS A 9 26.49 28.31 -39.61
C LYS A 9 26.50 27.49 -38.32
N ARG A 10 27.48 27.72 -37.44
CA ARG A 10 27.36 27.29 -36.05
C ARG A 10 26.25 28.12 -35.40
N PRO A 11 25.26 27.51 -34.72
CA PRO A 11 24.26 28.29 -33.99
C PRO A 11 24.98 29.18 -32.97
N PRO A 12 24.53 30.44 -32.76
CA PRO A 12 25.17 31.31 -31.79
C PRO A 12 25.07 30.65 -30.42
N VAL A 13 26.20 30.51 -29.73
CA VAL A 13 26.32 29.83 -28.41
C VAL A 13 25.25 30.34 -27.42
N LEU A 14 24.91 31.62 -27.52
CA LEU A 14 23.85 32.25 -26.74
C LEU A 14 22.47 31.59 -26.95
N LEU A 15 22.10 31.24 -28.19
CA LEU A 15 20.82 30.57 -28.48
C LEU A 15 20.78 29.17 -27.86
N VAL A 16 21.89 28.44 -27.90
CA VAL A 16 21.99 27.11 -27.27
C VAL A 16 21.83 27.22 -25.76
N LEU A 17 22.48 28.20 -25.13
CA LEU A 17 22.38 28.44 -23.69
C LEU A 17 20.97 28.86 -23.28
N VAL A 18 20.29 29.71 -24.06
CA VAL A 18 18.90 30.13 -23.81
C VAL A 18 17.95 28.95 -23.90
N VAL A 19 18.10 28.10 -24.91
CA VAL A 19 17.28 26.88 -25.04
C VAL A 19 17.51 25.93 -23.88
N LEU A 20 18.77 25.72 -23.46
CA LEU A 20 19.09 24.87 -22.30
C LEU A 20 18.54 25.44 -20.99
N ALA A 21 18.62 26.75 -20.79
CA ALA A 21 18.06 27.40 -19.61
C ALA A 21 16.53 27.32 -19.59
N ALA A 22 15.88 27.52 -20.73
CA ALA A 22 14.42 27.42 -20.87
C ALA A 22 13.92 25.98 -20.65
N THR A 23 14.63 24.98 -21.18
CA THR A 23 14.27 23.57 -20.94
C THR A 23 14.50 23.17 -19.49
N LEU A 24 15.60 23.59 -18.86
CA LEU A 24 15.85 23.35 -17.44
C LEU A 24 14.77 24.03 -16.57
N ALA A 25 14.44 25.29 -16.84
CA ALA A 25 13.37 26.00 -16.14
C ALA A 25 12.02 25.31 -16.32
N ALA A 26 11.68 24.86 -17.53
CA ALA A 26 10.45 24.11 -17.78
C ALA A 26 10.43 22.78 -17.02
N VAL A 27 11.54 22.05 -16.94
CA VAL A 27 11.66 20.81 -16.14
C VAL A 27 11.48 21.08 -14.65
N LEU A 28 12.07 22.17 -14.14
CA LEU A 28 11.94 22.56 -12.73
C LEU A 28 10.52 23.05 -12.39
N LEU A 29 9.87 23.78 -13.30
CA LEU A 29 8.50 24.28 -13.14
C LEU A 29 7.43 23.19 -13.32
N THR A 30 7.74 22.13 -14.08
CA THR A 30 6.84 20.98 -14.27
C THR A 30 7.10 19.82 -13.30
N ARG A 31 8.20 19.87 -12.53
CA ARG A 31 8.42 18.98 -11.39
C ARG A 31 7.33 19.23 -10.34
N ARG A 32 6.27 18.43 -10.38
CA ARG A 32 5.36 18.33 -9.25
C ARG A 32 6.16 17.79 -8.06
N PRO A 33 6.00 18.36 -6.85
CA PRO A 33 6.46 17.70 -5.65
C PRO A 33 5.87 16.29 -5.66
N GLN A 34 6.73 15.28 -5.74
CA GLN A 34 6.28 13.91 -5.53
C GLN A 34 5.83 13.88 -4.07
N PRO A 35 4.55 13.59 -3.78
CA PRO A 35 4.15 13.43 -2.38
C PRO A 35 5.10 12.41 -1.79
N ALA A 36 5.71 12.74 -0.66
CA ALA A 36 6.57 11.80 0.05
C ALA A 36 5.79 10.48 0.12
N SER A 37 6.32 9.41 -0.48
CA SER A 37 5.74 8.09 -0.32
C SER A 37 5.52 7.93 1.18
N PRO A 38 4.29 7.67 1.66
CA PRO A 38 4.06 7.54 3.08
C PRO A 38 5.11 6.56 3.59
N MET A 39 5.87 6.97 4.59
CA MET A 39 6.84 6.08 5.21
C MET A 39 6.04 4.89 5.74
N GLY A 40 6.15 3.77 5.02
CA GLY A 40 5.43 2.53 5.25
C GLY A 40 4.53 2.11 4.07
N HIS A 41 4.63 0.84 3.65
CA HIS A 41 3.75 0.25 2.65
C HIS A 41 2.32 0.21 3.18
N ALA A 42 1.38 0.81 2.47
CA ALA A 42 -0.03 0.74 2.84
C ALA A 42 -0.61 -0.64 2.49
N VAL A 43 -1.23 -1.31 3.47
CA VAL A 43 -1.80 -2.65 3.29
C VAL A 43 -3.25 -2.72 3.75
N LEU A 44 -4.00 -3.58 3.07
CA LEU A 44 -5.30 -4.09 3.51
C LEU A 44 -5.07 -5.57 3.85
N ILE A 45 -5.56 -6.01 5.01
CA ILE A 45 -5.36 -7.39 5.47
C ILE A 45 -6.71 -8.09 5.49
N ASP A 46 -6.82 -9.19 4.77
CA ASP A 46 -7.98 -10.09 4.77
C ASP A 46 -7.58 -11.41 5.43
N THR A 47 -8.34 -11.85 6.45
CA THR A 47 -7.90 -12.92 7.37
C THR A 47 -9.10 -13.65 7.99
N ASP A 48 -8.95 -14.92 8.35
CA ASP A 48 -9.94 -15.65 9.16
C ASP A 48 -9.66 -15.59 10.68
N VAL A 49 -8.61 -14.85 11.04
CA VAL A 49 -8.15 -14.52 12.38
C VAL A 49 -7.66 -15.76 13.13
N GLY A 50 -6.79 -16.52 12.45
CA GLY A 50 -5.94 -17.54 13.05
C GLY A 50 -5.01 -17.00 14.16
N PRO A 51 -4.51 -17.87 15.07
CA PRO A 51 -3.48 -17.48 16.03
C PRO A 51 -2.22 -16.91 15.36
N ASP A 52 -1.83 -17.48 14.23
CA ASP A 52 -0.73 -17.02 13.37
C ASP A 52 -1.05 -15.68 12.69
N ASP A 53 -2.28 -15.49 12.21
CA ASP A 53 -2.72 -14.18 11.69
C ASP A 53 -2.67 -13.09 12.76
N ALA A 54 -3.15 -13.39 13.97
CA ALA A 54 -3.11 -12.46 15.10
C ALA A 54 -1.67 -12.05 15.43
N PHE A 55 -0.73 -13.01 15.38
CA PHE A 55 0.69 -12.73 15.55
C PHE A 55 1.25 -11.84 14.42
N ALA A 56 0.96 -12.18 13.15
CA ALA A 56 1.40 -11.39 12.00
C ALA A 56 0.86 -9.95 12.04
N ILE A 57 -0.43 -9.78 12.32
CA ILE A 57 -1.08 -8.47 12.47
C ILE A 57 -0.44 -7.68 13.61
N THR A 58 -0.15 -8.33 14.75
CA THR A 58 0.54 -7.68 15.87
C THR A 58 1.91 -7.15 15.43
N LEU A 59 2.70 -7.96 14.72
CA LEU A 59 4.00 -7.53 14.20
C LEU A 59 3.87 -6.31 13.29
N LEU A 60 2.89 -6.29 12.38
CA LEU A 60 2.66 -5.17 11.48
C LEU A 60 2.24 -3.89 12.23
N LEU A 61 1.33 -4.01 13.20
CA LEU A 61 0.89 -2.88 14.03
C LEU A 61 2.03 -2.29 14.87
N LEU A 62 3.02 -3.09 15.26
CA LEU A 62 4.19 -2.62 16.00
C LEU A 62 5.23 -1.90 15.11
N HIS A 63 5.09 -1.94 13.78
CA HIS A 63 6.05 -1.34 12.84
C HIS A 63 5.38 -0.35 11.85
N PRO A 64 4.68 0.70 12.32
CA PRO A 64 3.93 1.63 11.48
C PRO A 64 4.80 2.45 10.51
N SER A 65 6.11 2.54 10.74
CA SER A 65 7.07 3.18 9.83
C SER A 65 7.41 2.34 8.60
N VAL A 66 7.14 1.03 8.65
CA VAL A 66 7.41 0.06 7.57
C VAL A 66 6.13 -0.36 6.85
N VAL A 67 5.04 -0.50 7.59
CA VAL A 67 3.72 -0.90 7.07
C VAL A 67 2.62 -0.08 7.73
N GLN A 68 1.72 0.48 6.92
CA GLN A 68 0.52 1.16 7.41
C GLN A 68 -0.70 0.29 7.13
N VAL A 69 -1.23 -0.36 8.17
CA VAL A 69 -2.48 -1.13 8.07
C VAL A 69 -3.65 -0.15 7.95
N ARG A 70 -4.33 -0.15 6.80
CA ARG A 70 -5.41 0.79 6.47
C ARG A 70 -6.80 0.21 6.72
N LEU A 71 -6.94 -1.11 6.64
CA LEU A 71 -8.18 -1.85 6.79
C LEU A 71 -7.87 -3.29 7.21
N LEU A 72 -8.70 -3.82 8.09
CA LEU A 72 -8.77 -5.24 8.38
C LEU A 72 -10.12 -5.77 7.89
N THR A 73 -10.11 -6.86 7.13
CA THR A 73 -11.32 -7.60 6.74
C THR A 73 -11.26 -9.02 7.28
N THR A 74 -12.43 -9.56 7.63
CA THR A 74 -12.53 -10.95 8.10
C THR A 74 -13.30 -11.84 7.15
N VAL A 75 -12.83 -13.07 6.95
CA VAL A 75 -13.44 -14.04 6.04
C VAL A 75 -13.66 -15.39 6.75
N HIS A 76 -14.60 -16.20 6.24
CA HIS A 76 -14.87 -17.53 6.76
C HIS A 76 -13.66 -18.46 6.56
N GLY A 77 -13.18 -19.06 7.64
CA GLY A 77 -12.02 -19.96 7.63
C GLY A 77 -11.91 -20.72 8.95
N LEU A 78 -11.18 -20.18 9.92
CA LEU A 78 -11.08 -20.70 11.28
C LEU A 78 -12.36 -20.49 12.11
N SER A 79 -13.02 -19.35 11.90
CA SER A 79 -14.25 -18.99 12.61
C SER A 79 -15.16 -18.16 11.71
N PRO A 80 -16.45 -17.99 12.07
CA PRO A 80 -17.33 -17.06 11.35
C PRO A 80 -16.74 -15.64 11.31
N PRO A 81 -16.89 -14.88 10.20
CA PRO A 81 -16.28 -13.55 10.04
C PRO A 81 -16.57 -12.58 11.20
N VAL A 82 -17.79 -12.61 11.75
CA VAL A 82 -18.20 -11.79 12.89
C VAL A 82 -17.41 -12.13 14.16
N THR A 83 -17.08 -13.40 14.37
CA THR A 83 -16.21 -13.83 15.47
C THR A 83 -14.78 -13.35 15.26
N GLY A 84 -14.24 -13.48 14.04
CA GLY A 84 -12.95 -12.90 13.68
C GLY A 84 -12.91 -11.39 13.94
N ALA A 85 -13.94 -10.64 13.55
CA ALA A 85 -13.98 -9.19 13.73
C ALA A 85 -13.93 -8.79 15.22
N ARG A 86 -14.61 -9.56 16.09
CA ARG A 86 -14.52 -9.38 17.55
C ARG A 86 -13.11 -9.66 18.09
N ARG A 87 -12.44 -10.72 17.60
CA ARG A 87 -11.05 -11.05 17.96
C ARG A 87 -10.08 -9.96 17.52
N LEU A 88 -10.21 -9.42 16.30
CA LEU A 88 -9.41 -8.28 15.84
C LEU A 88 -9.66 -7.02 16.67
N ALA A 89 -10.93 -6.71 16.98
CA ALA A 89 -11.25 -5.57 17.83
C ALA A 89 -10.62 -5.71 19.23
N GLN A 90 -10.58 -6.94 19.77
CA GLN A 90 -9.88 -7.22 21.02
C GLN A 90 -8.36 -7.06 20.87
N LEU A 91 -7.77 -7.59 19.79
CA LEU A 91 -6.35 -7.44 19.51
C LEU A 91 -5.93 -5.97 19.42
N LEU A 92 -6.66 -5.14 18.67
CA LEU A 92 -6.39 -3.71 18.56
C LEU A 92 -6.43 -3.00 19.93
N ARG A 93 -7.40 -3.37 20.78
CA ARG A 93 -7.47 -2.86 22.17
C ARG A 93 -6.26 -3.30 22.99
N THR A 94 -5.82 -4.55 22.86
CA THR A 94 -4.67 -5.10 23.58
C THR A 94 -3.35 -4.45 23.16
N VAL A 95 -3.16 -4.20 21.87
CA VAL A 95 -1.92 -3.59 21.33
C VAL A 95 -1.87 -2.07 21.55
N GLY A 96 -2.99 -1.44 21.93
CA GLY A 96 -3.04 0.01 22.20
C GLY A 96 -2.91 0.87 20.94
N HIS A 97 -3.20 0.32 19.76
CA HIS A 97 -3.05 0.99 18.48
C HIS A 97 -4.32 1.78 18.11
N SER A 98 -4.15 2.87 17.33
CA SER A 98 -5.24 3.68 16.78
C SER A 98 -6.26 2.82 16.02
N PRO A 99 -7.58 3.13 16.06
CA PRO A 99 -8.61 2.26 15.48
C PRO A 99 -8.44 2.14 13.96
N VAL A 100 -7.94 0.97 13.53
CA VAL A 100 -8.02 0.53 12.14
C VAL A 100 -9.45 0.06 11.88
N PRO A 101 -10.10 0.49 10.79
CA PRO A 101 -11.43 -0.03 10.43
C PRO A 101 -11.41 -1.55 10.28
N ILE A 102 -12.45 -2.21 10.79
CA ILE A 102 -12.67 -3.66 10.65
C ILE A 102 -13.98 -3.87 9.87
N GLN A 103 -13.98 -4.73 8.86
CA GLN A 103 -15.17 -5.11 8.11
C GLN A 103 -15.31 -6.63 8.00
N THR A 104 -16.54 -7.13 8.07
CA THR A 104 -16.82 -8.55 7.86
C THR A 104 -17.06 -8.84 6.38
N GLY A 105 -16.41 -9.87 5.86
CA GLY A 105 -16.54 -10.38 4.51
C GLY A 105 -17.46 -11.60 4.40
N ALA A 106 -17.14 -12.49 3.46
CA ALA A 106 -17.96 -13.66 3.13
C ALA A 106 -18.05 -14.67 4.28
N ASP A 107 -19.26 -15.19 4.53
CA ASP A 107 -19.60 -16.12 5.61
C ASP A 107 -19.51 -17.60 5.22
N LYS A 108 -19.14 -17.89 3.97
CA LYS A 108 -18.94 -19.25 3.44
C LYS A 108 -18.13 -19.23 2.14
N PRO A 109 -17.52 -20.37 1.74
CA PRO A 109 -16.86 -20.51 0.44
C PRO A 109 -17.86 -20.43 -0.72
N GLN A 110 -17.45 -19.83 -1.85
CA GLN A 110 -18.34 -19.65 -3.01
C GLN A 110 -18.67 -20.95 -3.76
N SER A 111 -17.74 -21.89 -3.86
CA SER A 111 -17.88 -23.10 -4.70
C SER A 111 -18.25 -24.37 -3.92
N GLY A 112 -18.65 -24.22 -2.64
CA GLY A 112 -18.67 -25.34 -1.70
C GLY A 112 -17.25 -25.73 -1.30
N GLY A 113 -17.07 -25.96 0.00
CA GLY A 113 -15.77 -26.25 0.60
C GLY A 113 -15.95 -26.27 2.11
N LEU A 114 -15.18 -27.12 2.78
CA LEU A 114 -15.22 -27.22 4.24
C LEU A 114 -14.10 -26.34 4.79
N SER A 115 -14.43 -25.53 5.79
CA SER A 115 -13.46 -24.77 6.57
C SER A 115 -13.39 -25.30 7.99
N LEU A 116 -12.38 -24.90 8.75
CA LEU A 116 -12.25 -25.28 10.16
C LEU A 116 -13.41 -24.73 11.01
N ALA A 117 -14.03 -23.63 10.59
CA ALA A 117 -15.23 -23.09 11.21
C ALA A 117 -16.41 -24.08 11.16
N ASP A 118 -16.46 -24.92 10.13
CA ASP A 118 -17.52 -25.93 9.95
C ASP A 118 -17.34 -27.14 10.88
N TYR A 119 -16.14 -27.34 11.43
CA TYR A 119 -15.79 -28.44 12.33
C TYR A 119 -15.68 -28.05 13.81
N GLU A 120 -16.07 -26.83 14.16
CA GLU A 120 -16.03 -26.27 15.53
C GLU A 120 -14.65 -26.23 16.22
N TRP A 121 -13.56 -26.54 15.52
CA TRP A 121 -12.21 -26.62 16.08
C TRP A 121 -11.78 -25.32 16.79
N GLY A 122 -12.28 -24.18 16.29
CA GLY A 122 -12.01 -22.84 16.83
C GLY A 122 -13.00 -22.28 17.86
N ARG A 123 -13.98 -23.06 18.37
CA ARG A 123 -14.95 -22.55 19.38
C ARG A 123 -14.44 -22.56 20.82
N LYS A 124 -13.38 -23.32 21.12
CA LYS A 124 -12.83 -23.49 22.48
C LYS A 124 -11.65 -22.59 22.81
N TYR A 125 -11.15 -21.82 21.83
CA TYR A 125 -9.98 -20.95 21.93
C TYR A 125 -10.31 -19.57 21.36
#